data_AF-A0A6B3CGP5-F1
#
_entry.id   AF-A0A6B3CGP5-F1
#
_cell.length_a   1.000
_cell.length_b   1.000
_cell.length_c   1.000
_cell.angle_alpha   90.00
_cell.angle_beta   90.00
_cell.angle_gamma   90.00
#
_symmetry.space_group_name_H-M   'P 1'
#
loop_
_entity.id
_entity.type
_entity.pdbx_description
1 polymer ?
#
loop_
_entity_poly.entity_id
_entity_poly.type
_entity_poly.pdbx_seq_one_letter_code
_entity_poly.pdbx_strand_id
1 'polypeptide(L)'
;VVVASAGNGGELGDHISYPAAYPGVIAATAVDRYGTRAAFSTRRWYATVSAPGVDVIIADPDHRYYEGWGTSAAAAFVSGAAALVKA
;
A
#
# COMPACT_ATOMS: atom_id res chain seq x y z
N VAL A 1 10.27 -0.75 -12.70
CA VAL A 1 9.39 -0.08 -11.72
C VAL A 1 9.52 -0.85 -10.42
N VAL A 2 9.80 -0.16 -9.31
CA VAL A 2 9.85 -0.77 -7.97
C VAL A 2 8.78 -0.11 -7.13
N VAL A 3 7.88 -0.93 -6.57
CA VAL A 3 6.78 -0.49 -5.70
C VAL A 3 6.95 -1.17 -4.35
N ALA A 4 6.81 -0.42 -3.27
CA ALA A 4 6.87 -0.96 -1.92
C ALA A 4 5.75 -0.38 -1.05
N SER A 5 5.27 -1.17 -0.10
CA SER A 5 4.33 -0.71 0.92
C SER A 5 4.97 0.34 1.82
N ALA A 6 4.30 1.46 2.05
CA ALA A 6 4.81 2.54 2.89
C ALA A 6 4.92 2.16 4.38
N GLY A 7 4.23 1.10 4.82
CA GLY A 7 4.22 0.59 6.18
C GLY A 7 2.87 0.79 6.87
N ASN A 8 2.62 -0.03 7.90
CA ASN A 8 1.38 -0.02 8.69
C ASN A 8 1.61 0.53 10.11
N GLY A 9 2.69 1.29 10.31
CA GLY A 9 3.10 1.83 11.60
C GLY A 9 2.65 3.27 11.86
N GLY A 10 1.68 3.80 11.11
CA GLY A 10 1.26 5.21 11.17
C GLY A 10 0.80 5.65 12.57
N GLU A 11 0.22 4.74 13.34
CA GLU A 11 -0.19 4.96 14.75
C GLU A 11 0.90 4.56 15.75
N LEU A 12 1.95 3.86 15.29
CA LEU A 12 3.05 3.32 16.09
C LEU A 12 4.33 4.14 15.86
N GLY A 13 4.22 5.46 16.01
CA GLY A 13 5.36 6.39 15.83
C GLY A 13 5.70 6.71 14.37
N ASP A 14 4.96 6.15 13.41
CA ASP A 14 5.07 6.43 11.98
C ASP A 14 6.50 6.23 11.49
N HIS A 15 7.18 5.15 11.88
CA HIS A 15 8.60 4.96 11.58
C HIS A 15 8.90 4.90 10.07
N ILE A 16 10.09 5.37 9.69
CA ILE A 16 10.59 5.26 8.32
C ILE A 16 10.64 3.77 7.95
N SER A 17 10.02 3.42 6.82
CA SER A 17 9.96 2.06 6.32
C SER A 17 10.82 1.91 5.08
N TYR A 18 11.76 0.97 5.13
CA TYR A 18 12.57 0.56 3.98
C TYR A 18 12.04 -0.77 3.43
N PRO A 19 12.02 -0.98 2.10
CA PRO A 19 12.65 -0.16 1.06
C PRO A 19 11.84 1.05 0.56
N ALA A 20 10.63 1.31 1.07
CA ALA A 20 9.76 2.38 0.58
C ALA A 20 10.38 3.79 0.65
N ALA A 21 11.28 4.03 1.61
CA ALA A 21 11.98 5.30 1.76
C ALA A 21 13.20 5.50 0.83
N TYR A 22 13.56 4.51 0.01
CA TYR A 22 14.67 4.69 -0.93
C TYR A 22 14.30 5.57 -2.12
N PRO A 23 15.19 6.47 -2.58
CA PRO A 23 14.97 7.23 -3.81
C PRO A 23 14.66 6.32 -5.00
N GLY A 24 13.63 6.68 -5.78
CA GLY A 24 13.21 5.92 -6.96
C GLY A 24 12.26 4.75 -6.68
N VAL A 25 11.95 4.45 -5.42
CA VAL A 25 10.89 3.50 -5.05
C VAL A 25 9.56 4.24 -4.97
N ILE A 26 8.52 3.66 -5.59
CA ILE A 26 7.15 4.16 -5.45
C ILE A 26 6.59 3.62 -4.14
N ALA A 27 6.46 4.49 -3.13
CA ALA A 27 5.88 4.12 -1.84
C ALA A 27 4.35 4.21 -1.88
N ALA A 28 3.69 3.06 -1.74
CA ALA A 28 2.24 2.94 -1.74
C ALA A 28 1.66 3.06 -0.32
N THR A 29 0.78 4.03 -0.13
CA THR A 29 0.02 4.27 1.11
C THR A 29 -1.41 3.74 0.98
N ALA A 30 -2.10 3.52 2.10
CA ALA A 30 -3.43 2.92 2.12
C ALA A 30 -4.53 3.96 2.38
N VAL A 31 -5.59 3.87 1.59
CA VAL A 31 -6.87 4.55 1.82
C VAL A 31 -8.01 3.55 1.94
N ASP A 32 -9.11 3.99 2.55
CA ASP A 32 -10.38 3.27 2.54
C ASP A 32 -11.16 3.51 1.24
N ARG A 33 -12.34 2.89 1.15
CA ARG A 33 -13.25 3.00 0.00
C ARG A 33 -13.75 4.42 -0.30
N TYR A 34 -13.63 5.33 0.67
CA TYR A 34 -14.00 6.74 0.52
C TYR A 34 -12.80 7.63 0.15
N GLY A 35 -11.63 7.03 -0.06
CA GLY A 35 -10.38 7.77 -0.29
C GLY A 35 -9.79 8.38 0.97
N THR A 36 -10.32 8.06 2.15
CA THR A 36 -9.78 8.54 3.43
C THR A 36 -8.56 7.72 3.80
N ARG A 37 -7.48 8.39 4.25
CA ARG A 37 -6.25 7.71 4.67
C ARG A 37 -6.54 6.73 5.81
N ALA A 38 -6.09 5.48 5.65
CA ALA A 38 -6.15 4.51 6.72
C ALA A 38 -5.27 4.94 7.91
N ALA A 39 -5.76 4.80 9.14
CA ALA A 39 -5.05 5.27 10.34
C ALA A 39 -3.65 4.62 10.46
N PHE A 40 -3.56 3.32 10.21
CA PHE A 40 -2.31 2.57 10.22
C PHE A 40 -1.32 2.98 9.12
N SER A 41 -1.76 3.63 8.04
CA SER A 41 -0.89 3.92 6.89
C SER A 41 0.17 4.94 7.27
N THR A 42 1.45 4.58 7.09
CA THR A 42 2.58 5.49 7.28
C THR A 42 2.40 6.77 6.45
N ARG A 43 2.73 7.93 7.01
CA ARG A 43 2.56 9.27 6.41
C ARG A 43 3.85 10.09 6.41
N ARG A 44 4.87 9.54 5.73
CA ARG A 44 6.19 10.18 5.61
C ARG A 44 6.38 10.90 4.28
N TRP A 45 7.42 11.72 4.23
CA TRP A 45 7.77 12.56 3.07
C TRP A 45 7.96 11.78 1.75
N TYR A 46 8.27 10.49 1.82
CA TYR A 46 8.46 9.62 0.67
C TYR A 46 7.16 8.98 0.15
N ALA A 47 6.02 9.21 0.80
CA ALA A 47 4.72 8.72 0.32
C ALA A 47 4.44 9.22 -1.10
N THR A 48 4.35 8.29 -2.06
CA THR A 48 4.28 8.63 -3.49
C THR A 48 2.85 8.62 -4.01
N VAL A 49 2.08 7.59 -3.67
CA VAL A 49 0.72 7.38 -4.15
C VAL A 49 -0.09 6.59 -3.12
N SER A 50 -1.41 6.78 -3.09
CA SER A 50 -2.33 5.99 -2.28
C SER A 50 -3.14 5.04 -3.15
N ALA A 51 -3.52 3.90 -2.57
CA ALA A 51 -4.42 2.93 -3.18
C ALA A 51 -5.28 2.25 -2.11
N PRO A 52 -6.35 1.53 -2.49
CA PRO A 52 -7.19 0.81 -1.54
C PRO A 52 -6.37 -0.15 -0.68
N GLY A 53 -6.50 -0.03 0.64
CA GLY A 53 -5.81 -0.89 1.60
C GLY A 53 -6.63 -1.19 2.86
N VAL A 54 -7.91 -0.82 2.89
CA VAL A 54 -8.86 -1.17 3.95
C VAL A 54 -9.97 -2.01 3.32
N ASP A 55 -10.38 -3.07 4.00
CA ASP A 55 -11.42 -4.02 3.57
C ASP A 55 -11.21 -4.55 2.13
N VAL A 56 -9.96 -4.94 1.80
CA VAL A 56 -9.61 -5.44 0.47
C VAL A 56 -9.84 -6.94 0.42
N ILE A 57 -10.62 -7.41 -0.56
CA ILE A 57 -10.79 -8.85 -0.82
C ILE A 57 -9.55 -9.40 -1.51
N ILE A 58 -8.91 -10.39 -0.90
CA ILE A 58 -7.65 -11.01 -1.35
C ILE A 58 -7.87 -12.51 -1.55
N ALA A 59 -7.24 -13.06 -2.60
CA ALA A 59 -7.24 -14.49 -2.85
C ALA A 59 -6.37 -15.21 -1.80
N ASP A 60 -6.92 -16.26 -1.21
CA ASP A 60 -6.28 -17.13 -0.23
C ASP A 60 -5.72 -18.39 -0.91
N PRO A 61 -4.57 -18.95 -0.45
CA PRO A 61 -4.02 -20.20 -0.97
C PRO A 61 -5.02 -21.38 -0.98
N ASP A 62 -5.99 -21.41 -0.06
CA ASP A 62 -6.95 -22.51 0.05
C ASP A 62 -8.15 -22.38 -0.90
N HIS A 63 -7.98 -21.71 -2.05
CA HIS A 63 -9.04 -21.38 -3.02
C HIS A 63 -10.20 -20.61 -2.39
N ARG A 64 -9.89 -19.78 -1.40
CA ARG A 64 -10.85 -18.93 -0.70
C ARG A 64 -10.55 -17.48 -0.97
N TYR A 65 -11.44 -16.62 -0.49
CA TYR A 65 -11.19 -15.20 -0.39
C TYR A 65 -11.31 -14.80 1.07
N TYR A 66 -10.45 -13.88 1.49
CA TYR A 66 -10.59 -13.22 2.79
C TYR A 66 -10.47 -11.72 2.63
N GLU A 67 -11.04 -11.01 3.58
CA GLU A 67 -10.90 -9.56 3.68
C GLU A 67 -9.63 -9.23 4.47
N GLY A 68 -8.72 -8.48 3.84
CA GLY A 68 -7.46 -8.05 4.41
C GLY A 68 -7.30 -6.54 4.41
N TRP A 69 -6.30 -6.07 5.13
CA TRP A 69 -5.94 -4.65 5.21
C TRP A 69 -4.42 -4.48 5.21
N GLY A 70 -3.97 -3.29 4.83
CA GLY A 70 -2.57 -2.90 4.86
C GLY A 70 -2.11 -2.18 3.61
N THR A 71 -0.98 -1.48 3.75
CA THR A 71 -0.24 -0.89 2.62
C THR A 71 0.32 -1.95 1.66
N SER A 72 0.35 -3.23 2.05
CA SER A 72 0.68 -4.36 1.17
C SER A 72 -0.34 -4.53 0.04
N ALA A 73 -1.64 -4.45 0.34
CA ALA A 73 -2.69 -4.52 -0.67
C ALA A 73 -2.62 -3.30 -1.61
N ALA A 74 -2.40 -2.11 -1.04
CA ALA A 74 -2.19 -0.89 -1.81
C ALA A 74 -1.00 -1.01 -2.78
N ALA A 75 0.13 -1.58 -2.34
CA ALA A 75 1.30 -1.81 -3.18
C ALA A 75 1.01 -2.76 -4.36
N ALA A 76 0.17 -3.78 -4.16
CA ALA A 76 -0.25 -4.67 -5.24
C ALA A 76 -1.08 -3.93 -6.31
N PHE A 77 -2.05 -3.11 -5.90
CA PHE A 77 -2.84 -2.28 -6.82
C PHE A 77 -1.96 -1.33 -7.63
N VAL A 78 -1.03 -0.62 -6.98
CA VAL A 78 -0.10 0.29 -7.64
C VAL A 78 0.80 -0.45 -8.63
N SER A 79 1.25 -1.66 -8.28
CA SER A 79 2.06 -2.50 -9.17
C SER A 79 1.28 -2.92 -10.42
N GLY A 80 0.02 -3.33 -10.26
CA GLY A 80 -0.88 -3.66 -11.38
C GLY A 80 -1.14 -2.46 -12.29
N ALA A 81 -1.44 -1.30 -11.71
CA ALA A 81 -1.62 -0.06 -12.47
C ALA A 81 -0.36 0.34 -13.25
N ALA A 82 0.82 0.23 -12.62
CA ALA A 82 2.09 0.51 -13.30
C ALA A 82 2.36 -0.45 -14.47
N ALA A 83 1.95 -1.72 -14.36
CA ALA A 83 2.03 -2.67 -15.47
C ALA A 83 1.10 -2.26 -16.63
N LEU A 84 -0.13 -1.84 -16.34
CA LEU A 84 -1.09 -1.37 -17.34
C LEU A 84 -0.63 -0.10 -18.05
N VAL A 85 -0.02 0.85 -17.33
CA VAL A 85 0.51 2.10 -17.91
C VAL A 85 1.71 1.84 -18.83
N LYS A 86 2.50 0.80 -18.54
CA LYS A 86 3.68 0.44 -19.33
C LYS A 86 3.32 -0.30 -20.62
N ALA A 87 2.19 -1.01 -20.64
CA ALA A 87 1.74 -1.83 -21.76
C ALA A 87 1.44 -0.98 -23.00
#